data_AF-A0A9X0A1R4-F1
#
_entry.id   AF-A0A9X0A1R4-F1
#
_cell.length_a   1.000
_cell.length_b   1.000
_cell.length_c   1.000
_cell.angle_alpha   90.00
_cell.angle_beta   90.00
_cell.angle_gamma   90.00
#
_symmetry.space_group_name_H-M   'P 1'
#
loop_
_entity.id
_entity.type
_entity.pdbx_description
1 polymer ?
#
loop_
_entity_poly.entity_id
_entity_poly.type
_entity_poly.pdbx_seq_one_letter_code
_entity_poly.pdbx_strand_id
1 'polypeptide(L)'
;MRDSAANQTSTCNILNLLKDGEDVSHATKQNSERNKQTSASKKTLFHSLPYPAEGVDVVYTVDPVEAEAWLRNNIIDCSAEAVGFDIEWKPQFVSKKKGGVEHKTAVLQLGVESSCLVLHLHNMKSPPKLLRSILEDEKIFKVGSGIVPDATKLKRDTGLLCKGMVDTQKMAKSVGIPVSQKLGLKALAEHFLGVSLEKPKYVSSSNWEKYPLTIRQIHYAALDAWIGFKVYQHMKLMGGPDQTHIVETEIVDDEVVKKPTGGIVRCHVCNKKCKGQDALANHIKIHTQCKCGKFFVANISKSHKKSCPARNPVMAHTQAASESTVCCQGCGKKCSNATNLMEHIREVGHVQCPFCTRLLQGPKSTEHIMRCKHIINDQWQNC
;
A
#
# COMPACT_ATOMS: atom_id res chain seq x y z
N MET A 1 -28.47 -8.87 -55.96
CA MET A 1 -29.49 -8.45 -54.96
C MET A 1 -28.73 -8.24 -53.65
N ARG A 2 -28.52 -6.98 -53.25
CA ARG A 2 -29.00 -6.37 -51.98
C ARG A 2 -28.71 -7.23 -50.73
N ASP A 3 -28.17 -6.78 -49.62
CA ASP A 3 -27.73 -5.48 -49.11
C ASP A 3 -27.12 -5.78 -47.71
N SER A 4 -26.01 -5.10 -47.38
CA SER A 4 -25.80 -4.34 -46.14
C SER A 4 -25.92 -4.96 -44.72
N ALA A 5 -24.77 -4.89 -44.02
CA ALA A 5 -24.51 -4.11 -42.79
C ALA A 5 -25.14 -4.43 -41.42
N ALA A 6 -24.38 -4.00 -40.39
CA ALA A 6 -24.66 -3.79 -38.96
C ALA A 6 -24.52 -5.05 -38.08
N ASN A 7 -23.52 -5.21 -37.20
CA ASN A 7 -23.04 -4.36 -36.09
C ASN A 7 -24.13 -4.06 -35.05
N GLN A 8 -24.07 -4.69 -33.87
CA GLN A 8 -24.14 -4.01 -32.56
C GLN A 8 -24.17 -5.00 -31.37
N THR A 9 -23.23 -4.76 -30.47
CA THR A 9 -23.31 -4.95 -29.01
C THR A 9 -24.68 -4.66 -28.41
N SER A 10 -25.10 -5.41 -27.38
CA SER A 10 -25.46 -4.81 -26.08
C SER A 10 -25.79 -5.85 -25.01
N THR A 11 -25.26 -5.53 -23.84
CA THR A 11 -25.52 -6.03 -22.50
C THR A 11 -26.98 -6.00 -22.03
N CYS A 12 -27.22 -6.88 -21.05
CA CYS A 12 -27.92 -6.65 -19.78
C CYS A 12 -29.45 -6.78 -19.64
N ASN A 13 -29.77 -7.43 -18.51
CA ASN A 13 -30.92 -7.28 -17.60
C ASN A 13 -32.17 -8.10 -17.94
N ILE A 14 -32.44 -9.19 -17.21
CA ILE A 14 -32.93 -9.32 -15.81
C ILE A 14 -34.46 -9.28 -15.75
N LEU A 15 -35.00 -10.25 -14.99
CA LEU A 15 -36.38 -10.43 -14.51
C LEU A 15 -37.38 -11.07 -15.47
N ASN A 16 -37.59 -12.38 -15.33
CA ASN A 16 -38.67 -12.89 -14.47
C ASN A 16 -38.72 -14.42 -14.55
N LEU A 17 -38.78 -15.06 -13.38
CA LEU A 17 -39.76 -16.11 -13.02
C LEU A 17 -39.19 -16.89 -11.84
N LEU A 18 -39.55 -16.45 -10.64
CA LEU A 18 -39.78 -17.37 -9.53
C LEU A 18 -41.00 -18.20 -9.91
N LYS A 19 -40.81 -19.51 -10.05
CA LYS A 19 -41.80 -20.55 -9.72
C LYS A 19 -41.14 -21.90 -9.95
N ASP A 20 -40.84 -22.54 -8.84
CA ASP A 20 -41.17 -23.92 -8.51
C ASP A 20 -40.02 -24.49 -7.69
N GLY A 21 -40.33 -24.71 -6.41
CA GLY A 21 -39.40 -25.21 -5.42
C GLY A 21 -39.19 -26.70 -5.61
N GLU A 22 -37.93 -27.12 -5.63
CA GLU A 22 -37.50 -28.48 -5.28
C GLU A 22 -36.01 -28.46 -4.85
N ASP A 23 -35.79 -28.96 -3.63
CA ASP A 23 -34.59 -29.45 -2.95
C ASP A 23 -33.19 -28.82 -3.16
N VAL A 24 -32.84 -27.88 -2.27
CA VAL A 24 -31.45 -27.48 -1.94
C VAL A 24 -31.01 -28.20 -0.66
N SER A 25 -30.81 -29.51 -0.73
CA SER A 25 -30.33 -30.31 0.41
C SER A 25 -29.05 -31.12 0.13
N HIS A 26 -28.42 -30.93 -1.04
CA HIS A 26 -27.17 -31.61 -1.41
C HIS A 26 -25.94 -30.73 -1.63
N ALA A 27 -26.09 -29.40 -1.74
CA ALA A 27 -24.95 -28.50 -1.89
C ALA A 27 -24.33 -28.03 -0.55
N THR A 28 -25.10 -28.07 0.54
CA THR A 28 -24.68 -27.50 1.84
C THR A 28 -23.83 -28.45 2.69
N LYS A 29 -23.81 -29.76 2.39
CA LYS A 29 -22.98 -30.73 3.13
C LYS A 29 -21.50 -30.64 2.78
N GLN A 30 -21.15 -30.33 1.54
CA GLN A 30 -19.75 -30.29 1.08
C GLN A 30 -18.92 -29.12 1.66
N ASN A 31 -19.56 -28.04 2.14
CA ASN A 31 -18.85 -26.92 2.76
C ASN A 31 -18.78 -27.03 4.30
N SER A 32 -19.63 -27.87 4.92
CA SER A 32 -19.62 -28.13 6.37
C SER A 32 -18.61 -29.20 6.82
N GLU A 33 -18.07 -29.98 5.89
CA GLU A 33 -17.14 -31.08 6.19
C GLU A 33 -15.64 -30.71 6.12
N ARG A 34 -15.29 -29.47 5.74
CA ARG A 34 -13.88 -28.99 5.86
C ARG A 34 -13.50 -28.50 7.26
N ASN A 35 -14.47 -28.38 8.18
CA ASN A 35 -14.24 -27.81 9.50
C ASN A 35 -14.41 -28.80 10.67
N LYS A 36 -14.24 -30.09 10.39
CA LYS A 36 -14.07 -31.11 11.43
C LYS A 36 -12.71 -31.79 11.29
N GLN A 37 -11.66 -31.10 11.73
CA GLN A 37 -10.39 -31.75 12.03
C GLN A 37 -9.75 -31.14 13.28
N THR A 38 -9.89 -31.93 14.36
CA THR A 38 -9.13 -32.02 15.62
C THR A 38 -8.08 -30.95 15.94
N SER A 39 -8.09 -30.48 17.19
CA SER A 39 -7.18 -29.50 17.81
C SER A 39 -5.71 -29.96 17.89
N ALA A 40 -5.07 -30.19 16.75
CA ALA A 40 -3.63 -30.09 16.59
C ALA A 40 -3.31 -28.62 16.26
N SER A 41 -2.31 -28.05 16.93
CA SER A 41 -1.89 -26.67 16.72
C SER A 41 -1.59 -26.42 15.23
N LYS A 42 -2.47 -25.70 14.54
CA LYS A 42 -2.26 -25.37 13.12
C LYS A 42 -1.02 -24.49 13.03
N LYS A 43 0.02 -25.00 12.35
CA LYS A 43 1.28 -24.27 12.08
C LYS A 43 1.07 -23.03 11.22
N THR A 44 -0.03 -22.99 10.47
CA THR A 44 -0.40 -21.91 9.57
C THR A 44 -1.84 -21.51 9.81
N LEU A 45 -2.11 -20.21 9.82
CA LEU A 45 -3.44 -19.62 9.87
C LEU A 45 -3.59 -18.66 8.70
N PHE A 46 -4.77 -18.67 8.10
CA PHE A 46 -5.17 -17.77 7.02
C PHE A 46 -6.24 -16.82 7.56
N HIS A 47 -6.04 -15.54 7.33
CA HIS A 47 -6.96 -14.47 7.71
C HIS A 47 -7.07 -13.48 6.56
N SER A 48 -8.00 -12.55 6.66
CA SER A 48 -8.05 -11.37 5.82
C SER A 48 -8.07 -10.14 6.71
N LEU A 49 -7.34 -9.09 6.32
CA LEU A 49 -7.29 -7.87 7.12
C LEU A 49 -8.68 -7.19 7.13
N PRO A 50 -9.06 -6.61 8.29
CA PRO A 50 -10.20 -5.71 8.36
C PRO A 50 -9.82 -4.33 7.80
N TYR A 51 -10.75 -3.37 7.86
CA TYR A 51 -10.46 -1.95 7.66
C TYR A 51 -9.13 -1.54 8.31
N PRO A 52 -8.25 -0.80 7.61
CA PRO A 52 -8.39 -0.15 6.30
C PRO A 52 -7.92 -0.99 5.09
N ALA A 53 -7.77 -2.30 5.27
CA ALA A 53 -7.10 -3.19 4.32
C ALA A 53 -7.99 -4.39 3.93
N GLU A 54 -9.30 -4.17 3.79
CA GLU A 54 -10.22 -5.23 3.39
C GLU A 54 -9.81 -5.90 2.08
N GLY A 55 -9.87 -7.23 2.04
CA GLY A 55 -9.47 -8.03 0.88
C GLY A 55 -7.97 -8.32 0.79
N VAL A 56 -7.16 -7.86 1.74
CA VAL A 56 -5.75 -8.27 1.86
C VAL A 56 -5.66 -9.56 2.65
N ASP A 57 -5.14 -10.61 2.03
CA ASP A 57 -4.95 -11.90 2.67
C ASP A 57 -3.77 -11.88 3.63
N VAL A 58 -3.85 -12.61 4.74
CA VAL A 58 -2.78 -12.75 5.71
C VAL A 58 -2.47 -14.23 5.92
N VAL A 59 -1.22 -14.59 5.66
CA VAL A 59 -0.67 -15.90 6.00
C VAL A 59 0.19 -15.75 7.25
N TYR A 60 -0.30 -16.23 8.38
CA TYR A 60 0.51 -16.40 9.59
C TYR A 60 1.07 -17.81 9.61
N THR A 61 2.39 -17.98 9.76
CA THR A 61 2.95 -19.33 9.77
C THR A 61 4.24 -19.48 10.58
N VAL A 62 4.43 -20.67 11.14
CA VAL A 62 5.71 -21.21 11.61
C VAL A 62 6.25 -22.33 10.69
N ASP A 63 5.53 -22.64 9.61
CA ASP A 63 5.91 -23.67 8.64
C ASP A 63 6.78 -23.07 7.51
N PRO A 64 8.05 -23.50 7.38
CA PRO A 64 8.92 -22.98 6.32
C PRO A 64 8.42 -23.32 4.91
N VAL A 65 7.64 -24.38 4.72
CA VAL A 65 7.12 -24.75 3.39
C VAL A 65 6.04 -23.76 2.94
N GLU A 66 5.10 -23.42 3.82
CA GLU A 66 4.05 -22.42 3.55
C GLU A 66 4.66 -21.03 3.35
N ALA A 67 5.66 -20.67 4.16
CA ALA A 67 6.37 -19.40 3.99
C ALA A 67 7.13 -19.33 2.65
N GLU A 68 7.82 -20.41 2.25
CA GLU A 68 8.50 -20.50 0.96
C GLU A 68 7.52 -20.33 -0.22
N ALA A 69 6.36 -20.99 -0.15
CA ALA A 69 5.31 -20.87 -1.17
C ALA A 69 4.78 -19.44 -1.27
N TRP A 70 4.50 -18.78 -0.14
CA TRP A 70 4.05 -17.40 -0.14
C TRP A 70 5.08 -16.46 -0.76
N LEU A 71 6.35 -16.58 -0.37
CA LEU A 71 7.45 -15.76 -0.89
C LEU A 71 7.61 -15.92 -2.40
N ARG A 72 7.54 -17.15 -2.92
CA ARG A 72 7.61 -17.40 -4.36
C ARG A 72 6.43 -16.76 -5.10
N ASN A 73 5.22 -17.08 -4.69
CA ASN A 73 4.01 -16.68 -5.41
C ASN A 73 3.77 -15.17 -5.39
N ASN A 74 4.09 -14.50 -4.27
CA ASN A 74 3.75 -13.08 -4.08
C ASN A 74 4.89 -12.12 -4.39
N ILE A 75 6.15 -12.59 -4.39
CA ILE A 75 7.33 -11.73 -4.61
C ILE A 75 8.04 -12.12 -5.90
N ILE A 76 8.45 -13.39 -6.04
CA ILE A 76 9.29 -13.83 -7.15
C ILE A 76 8.48 -13.91 -8.45
N ASP A 77 7.41 -14.70 -8.46
CA ASP A 77 6.63 -14.97 -9.67
C ASP A 77 5.87 -13.72 -10.14
N CYS A 78 5.49 -12.86 -9.19
CA CYS A 78 4.89 -11.55 -9.45
C CYS A 78 5.92 -10.45 -9.77
N SER A 79 7.22 -10.75 -9.73
CA SER A 79 8.31 -9.78 -9.97
C SER A 79 8.16 -8.50 -9.14
N ALA A 80 7.85 -8.64 -7.85
CA ALA A 80 7.59 -7.50 -6.98
C ALA A 80 8.84 -6.61 -6.83
N GLU A 81 8.72 -5.33 -7.20
CA GLU A 81 9.80 -4.35 -7.05
C GLU A 81 10.01 -3.89 -5.61
N ALA A 82 9.01 -4.08 -4.75
CA ALA A 82 9.03 -3.63 -3.36
C ALA A 82 8.12 -4.50 -2.50
N VAL A 83 8.49 -4.62 -1.23
CA VAL A 83 7.73 -5.31 -0.18
C VAL A 83 7.73 -4.44 1.07
N GLY A 84 6.57 -4.32 1.71
CA GLY A 84 6.45 -3.80 3.06
C GLY A 84 7.21 -4.68 4.03
N PHE A 85 7.90 -4.09 5.00
CA PHE A 85 8.75 -4.77 5.96
C PHE A 85 8.53 -4.17 7.34
N ASP A 86 8.36 -5.04 8.32
CA ASP A 86 8.40 -4.69 9.75
C ASP A 86 8.86 -5.92 10.57
N ILE A 87 9.22 -5.72 11.84
CA ILE A 87 9.52 -6.82 12.77
C ILE A 87 8.95 -6.56 14.17
N GLU A 88 8.70 -7.63 14.94
CA GLU A 88 8.22 -7.52 16.32
C GLU A 88 8.99 -8.44 17.28
N TRP A 89 9.09 -8.04 18.56
CA TRP A 89 9.78 -8.78 19.62
C TRP A 89 9.17 -8.52 20.99
N LYS A 90 9.34 -9.45 21.94
CA LYS A 90 8.85 -9.28 23.30
C LYS A 90 9.51 -8.05 23.97
N PRO A 91 8.75 -7.11 24.55
CA PRO A 91 9.33 -5.94 25.19
C PRO A 91 10.14 -6.32 26.44
N GLN A 92 11.20 -5.54 26.68
CA GLN A 92 12.00 -5.60 27.90
C GLN A 92 11.71 -4.36 28.75
N PHE A 93 11.21 -4.56 29.97
CA PHE A 93 10.84 -3.47 30.89
C PHE A 93 11.96 -3.12 31.90
N VAL A 94 12.99 -3.96 32.01
CA VAL A 94 14.20 -3.67 32.79
C VAL A 94 15.19 -2.92 31.90
N SER A 95 15.72 -1.80 32.37
CA SER A 95 16.69 -1.02 31.58
C SER A 95 18.03 -1.75 31.44
N LYS A 96 18.76 -1.50 30.34
CA LYS A 96 20.11 -2.09 30.12
C LYS A 96 21.08 -1.79 31.27
N LYS A 97 21.02 -0.58 31.85
CA LYS A 97 21.83 -0.18 33.02
C LYS A 97 21.56 -1.05 34.26
N LYS A 98 20.37 -1.64 34.36
CA LYS A 98 19.96 -2.54 35.45
C LYS A 98 20.06 -4.03 35.05
N GLY A 99 20.84 -4.33 34.00
CA GLY A 99 21.02 -5.71 33.51
C GLY A 99 19.91 -6.21 32.60
N GLY A 100 19.00 -5.35 32.13
CA GLY A 100 17.97 -5.73 31.17
C GLY A 100 18.56 -6.12 29.82
N VAL A 101 18.19 -7.31 29.32
CA VAL A 101 18.60 -7.83 28.01
C VAL A 101 17.44 -7.72 27.05
N GLU A 102 17.68 -7.16 25.86
CA GLU A 102 16.66 -7.06 24.83
C GLU A 102 16.34 -8.45 24.26
N HIS A 103 15.05 -8.75 24.07
CA HIS A 103 14.63 -10.00 23.44
C HIS A 103 14.96 -10.00 21.95
N LYS A 104 15.20 -11.20 21.41
CA LYS A 104 15.45 -11.38 19.98
C LYS A 104 14.19 -11.07 19.17
N THR A 105 14.40 -10.73 17.91
CA THR A 105 13.33 -10.65 16.90
C THR A 105 12.50 -11.93 16.91
N ALA A 106 11.18 -11.79 17.06
CA ALA A 106 10.26 -12.92 17.17
C ALA A 106 9.40 -13.11 15.93
N VAL A 107 8.97 -12.01 15.32
CA VAL A 107 8.13 -12.00 14.11
C VAL A 107 8.77 -11.10 13.07
N LEU A 108 8.75 -11.54 11.81
CA LEU A 108 9.06 -10.74 10.63
C LEU A 108 7.80 -10.66 9.78
N GLN A 109 7.47 -9.46 9.29
CA GLN A 109 6.33 -9.26 8.41
C GLN A 109 6.75 -8.78 7.04
N LEU A 110 6.09 -9.31 6.01
CA LEU A 110 6.24 -8.86 4.64
C LEU A 110 4.87 -8.56 4.04
N GLY A 111 4.72 -7.41 3.38
CA GLY A 111 3.45 -6.99 2.76
C GLY A 111 3.60 -6.68 1.27
N VAL A 112 2.67 -7.15 0.46
CA VAL A 112 2.49 -6.76 -0.94
C VAL A 112 1.08 -6.22 -1.15
N GLU A 113 0.72 -5.89 -2.39
CA GLU A 113 -0.57 -5.29 -2.75
C GLU A 113 -1.78 -6.00 -2.14
N SER A 114 -1.88 -7.32 -2.34
CA SER A 114 -3.05 -8.13 -1.99
C SER A 114 -2.81 -9.12 -0.85
N SER A 115 -1.60 -9.22 -0.30
CA SER A 115 -1.31 -10.21 0.73
C SER A 115 -0.19 -9.80 1.69
N CYS A 116 -0.20 -10.34 2.90
CA CYS A 116 0.84 -10.22 3.91
C CYS A 116 1.26 -11.60 4.42
N LEU A 117 2.56 -11.75 4.68
CA LEU A 117 3.14 -12.86 5.41
C LEU A 117 3.53 -12.38 6.81
N VAL A 118 3.01 -13.05 7.84
CA VAL A 118 3.42 -12.89 9.23
C VAL A 118 4.22 -14.13 9.63
N LEU A 119 5.54 -14.01 9.55
CA LEU A 119 6.47 -15.11 9.77
C LEU A 119 6.92 -15.14 11.23
N HIS A 120 6.49 -16.16 12.00
CA HIS A 120 6.77 -16.24 13.43
C HIS A 120 8.11 -16.92 13.71
N LEU A 121 9.20 -16.25 13.31
CA LEU A 121 10.58 -16.71 13.36
C LEU A 121 10.98 -17.39 14.68
N HIS A 122 10.53 -16.86 15.83
CA HIS A 122 10.87 -17.42 17.15
C HIS A 122 10.49 -18.90 17.30
N ASN A 123 9.40 -19.32 16.68
CA ASN A 123 8.88 -20.69 16.78
C ASN A 123 9.12 -21.53 15.52
N MET A 124 9.90 -21.02 14.57
CA MET A 124 10.31 -21.77 13.39
C MET A 124 11.55 -22.62 13.67
N LYS A 125 11.60 -23.81 13.08
CA LYS A 125 12.82 -24.65 13.11
C LYS A 125 13.95 -24.02 12.29
N SER A 126 13.61 -23.40 11.17
CA SER A 126 14.53 -22.71 10.26
C SER A 126 13.75 -21.72 9.38
N PRO A 127 14.34 -20.57 9.01
CA PRO A 127 13.74 -19.67 8.01
C PRO A 127 13.60 -20.34 6.63
N PRO A 128 12.63 -19.93 5.79
CA PRO A 128 12.52 -20.40 4.42
C PRO A 128 13.72 -19.94 3.57
N LYS A 129 14.08 -20.71 2.55
CA LYS A 129 15.30 -20.51 1.75
C LYS A 129 15.23 -19.21 0.96
N LEU A 130 14.09 -18.92 0.34
CA LEU A 130 13.88 -17.72 -0.48
C LEU A 130 13.98 -16.42 0.33
N LEU A 131 13.74 -16.46 1.64
CA LEU A 131 13.73 -15.25 2.46
C LEU A 131 15.08 -14.54 2.43
N ARG A 132 16.19 -15.28 2.55
CA ARG A 132 17.53 -14.69 2.51
C ARG A 132 17.76 -13.99 1.17
N SER A 133 17.51 -14.67 0.05
CA SER A 133 17.71 -14.09 -1.28
C SER A 133 16.85 -12.84 -1.50
N ILE A 134 15.60 -12.83 -1.03
CA ILE A 134 14.70 -11.68 -1.17
C ILE A 134 15.16 -10.50 -0.31
N LEU A 135 15.57 -10.75 0.94
CA LEU A 135 16.05 -9.68 1.82
C LEU A 135 17.40 -9.10 1.34
N GLU A 136 18.26 -9.93 0.74
CA GLU A 136 19.56 -9.52 0.21
C GLU A 136 19.50 -8.95 -1.23
N ASP A 137 18.39 -9.11 -1.96
CA ASP A 137 18.25 -8.54 -3.31
C ASP A 137 17.97 -7.02 -3.26
N GLU A 138 18.87 -6.21 -3.82
CA GLU A 138 18.74 -4.75 -3.90
C GLU A 138 17.67 -4.28 -4.89
N LYS A 139 17.21 -5.15 -5.80
CA LYS A 139 16.15 -4.85 -6.77
C LYS A 139 14.74 -5.02 -6.19
N ILE A 140 14.62 -5.73 -5.08
CA ILE A 140 13.36 -5.87 -4.33
C ILE A 140 13.45 -4.96 -3.11
N PHE A 141 12.84 -3.78 -3.16
CA PHE A 141 12.97 -2.83 -2.06
C PHE A 141 12.25 -3.31 -0.80
N LYS A 142 12.94 -3.24 0.35
CA LYS A 142 12.30 -3.46 1.67
C LYS A 142 11.88 -2.11 2.22
N VAL A 143 10.58 -1.92 2.34
CA VAL A 143 9.98 -0.63 2.65
C VAL A 143 9.42 -0.64 4.08
N GLY A 144 9.86 0.28 4.91
CA GLY A 144 9.37 0.37 6.29
C GLY A 144 9.51 1.78 6.86
N SER A 145 8.86 2.04 7.99
CA SER A 145 8.92 3.34 8.68
C SER A 145 9.97 3.29 9.79
N GLY A 146 11.14 3.91 9.59
CA GLY A 146 12.24 3.79 10.54
C GLY A 146 12.94 2.42 10.47
N ILE A 147 12.98 1.83 9.27
CA ILE A 147 13.39 0.45 9.00
C ILE A 147 14.84 0.10 9.39
N VAL A 148 15.76 1.07 9.41
CA VAL A 148 17.20 0.78 9.58
C VAL A 148 17.49 0.09 10.95
N PRO A 149 17.05 0.64 12.10
CA PRO A 149 17.10 -0.06 13.38
C PRO A 149 16.56 -1.49 13.34
N ASP A 150 15.43 -1.72 12.66
CA ASP A 150 14.78 -3.04 12.60
C ASP A 150 15.62 -4.03 11.77
N ALA A 151 16.11 -3.60 10.61
CA ALA A 151 17.02 -4.42 9.79
C ALA A 151 18.33 -4.75 10.52
N THR A 152 18.92 -3.79 11.23
CA THR A 152 20.11 -4.03 12.06
C THR A 152 19.83 -5.07 13.15
N LYS A 153 18.68 -4.94 13.83
CA LYS A 153 18.24 -5.91 14.83
C LYS A 153 18.00 -7.30 14.25
N LEU A 154 17.33 -7.40 13.09
CA LEU A 154 17.09 -8.66 12.40
C LEU A 154 18.41 -9.34 12.03
N LYS A 155 19.37 -8.60 11.46
CA LYS A 155 20.71 -9.12 11.13
C LYS A 155 21.42 -9.66 12.37
N ARG A 156 21.45 -8.87 13.46
CA ARG A 156 22.08 -9.27 14.73
C ARG A 156 21.44 -10.53 15.32
N ASP A 157 20.11 -10.61 15.30
CA ASP A 157 19.37 -11.67 16.00
C ASP A 157 19.29 -12.97 15.20
N THR A 158 19.33 -12.91 13.86
CA THR A 158 19.03 -14.03 12.95
C THR A 158 20.06 -14.27 11.85
N GLY A 159 20.96 -13.32 11.60
CA GLY A 159 21.89 -13.35 10.46
C GLY A 159 21.24 -13.07 9.09
N LEU A 160 19.97 -12.64 9.06
CA LEU A 160 19.30 -12.20 7.83
C LEU A 160 19.66 -10.74 7.53
N LEU A 161 20.35 -10.53 6.41
CA LEU A 161 20.75 -9.20 5.96
C LEU A 161 19.68 -8.59 5.06
N CYS A 162 19.25 -7.37 5.36
CA CYS A 162 18.38 -6.58 4.49
C CYS A 162 19.19 -5.58 3.67
N LYS A 163 19.14 -5.69 2.35
CA LYS A 163 19.66 -4.70 1.39
C LYS A 163 18.50 -3.96 0.70
N GLY A 164 18.76 -2.92 -0.10
CA GLY A 164 17.69 -2.22 -0.83
C GLY A 164 16.59 -1.62 0.06
N MET A 165 16.94 -1.10 1.24
CA MET A 165 15.97 -0.57 2.19
C MET A 165 15.48 0.82 1.79
N VAL A 166 14.18 1.06 1.94
CA VAL A 166 13.54 2.37 1.77
C VAL A 166 12.84 2.76 3.06
N ASP A 167 13.35 3.80 3.71
CA ASP A 167 12.74 4.37 4.91
C ASP A 167 11.69 5.41 4.53
N THR A 168 10.42 5.10 4.77
CA THR A 168 9.29 5.97 4.43
C THR A 168 9.31 7.29 5.19
N GLN A 169 9.91 7.36 6.38
CA GLN A 169 10.06 8.62 7.12
C GLN A 169 11.05 9.56 6.44
N LYS A 170 12.11 9.00 5.84
CA LYS A 170 13.10 9.76 5.06
C LYS A 170 12.52 10.16 3.71
N MET A 171 11.83 9.24 3.03
CA MET A 171 11.18 9.50 1.75
C MET A 171 10.13 10.61 1.88
N ALA A 172 9.32 10.60 2.94
CA ALA A 172 8.32 11.64 3.22
C ALA A 172 8.90 13.07 3.23
N LYS A 173 10.11 13.23 3.77
CA LYS A 173 10.81 14.52 3.79
C LYS A 173 11.24 14.97 2.39
N SER A 174 11.59 14.03 1.51
CA SER A 174 11.97 14.33 0.13
C SER A 174 10.77 14.77 -0.73
N VAL A 175 9.56 14.31 -0.41
CA VAL A 175 8.33 14.68 -1.13
C VAL A 175 7.61 15.91 -0.55
N GLY A 176 8.28 16.66 0.33
CA GLY A 176 7.83 17.98 0.78
C GLY A 176 7.22 18.05 2.18
N ILE A 177 7.24 16.96 2.97
CA ILE A 177 6.85 17.05 4.38
C ILE A 177 7.98 17.73 5.18
N PRO A 178 7.69 18.75 6.03
CA PRO A 178 8.71 19.44 6.80
C PRO A 178 9.60 18.51 7.63
N VAL A 179 10.93 18.70 7.53
CA VAL A 179 11.97 17.88 8.18
C VAL A 179 11.86 17.85 9.71
N SER A 180 11.25 18.89 10.30
CA SER A 180 11.09 19.07 11.74
C SER A 180 10.06 18.13 12.38
N GLN A 181 9.22 17.44 11.61
CA GLN A 181 8.26 16.48 12.15
C GLN A 181 8.88 15.09 12.25
N LYS A 182 8.79 14.48 13.44
CA LYS A 182 8.94 13.03 13.60
C LYS A 182 7.67 12.38 13.08
N LEU A 183 7.77 11.69 11.94
CA LEU A 183 6.63 11.03 11.31
C LEU A 183 6.77 9.52 11.52
N GLY A 184 5.99 8.94 12.43
CA GLY A 184 5.84 7.49 12.49
C GLY A 184 4.84 7.01 11.44
N LEU A 185 4.77 5.69 11.23
CA LEU A 185 3.85 5.06 10.27
C LEU A 185 2.41 5.57 10.37
N LYS A 186 1.88 5.76 11.59
CA LYS A 186 0.55 6.33 11.82
C LYS A 186 0.38 7.71 11.18
N ALA A 187 1.34 8.61 11.37
CA ALA A 187 1.26 9.97 10.83
C ALA A 187 1.39 9.95 9.29
N LEU A 188 2.20 9.06 8.75
CA LEU A 188 2.35 8.88 7.31
C LEU A 188 1.08 8.30 6.68
N ALA A 189 0.45 7.32 7.31
CA ALA A 189 -0.82 6.74 6.87
C ALA A 189 -1.95 7.78 6.83
N GLU A 190 -2.07 8.59 7.89
CA GLU A 190 -3.05 9.68 7.94
C GLU A 190 -2.80 10.69 6.80
N HIS A 191 -1.54 11.08 6.60
CA HIS A 191 -1.18 12.10 5.62
C HIS A 191 -1.36 11.64 4.17
N PHE A 192 -0.86 10.45 3.83
CA PHE A 192 -0.82 9.98 2.43
C PHE A 192 -2.02 9.13 2.05
N LEU A 193 -2.66 8.44 2.99
CA LEU A 193 -3.76 7.53 2.72
C LEU A 193 -5.09 8.03 3.31
N GLY A 194 -5.09 9.07 4.16
CA GLY A 194 -6.29 9.49 4.89
C GLY A 194 -6.77 8.46 5.91
N VAL A 195 -5.87 7.58 6.35
CA VAL A 195 -6.18 6.43 7.21
C VAL A 195 -5.63 6.67 8.60
N SER A 196 -6.52 6.65 9.60
CA SER A 196 -6.11 6.71 10.99
C SER A 196 -5.79 5.33 11.55
N LEU A 197 -4.51 5.08 11.81
CA LEU A 197 -4.07 3.83 12.41
C LEU A 197 -4.26 3.82 13.94
N GLU A 198 -4.94 2.81 14.44
CA GLU A 198 -4.91 2.46 15.85
C GLU A 198 -3.67 1.63 16.16
N LYS A 199 -2.89 2.09 17.15
CA LYS A 199 -1.72 1.35 17.64
C LYS A 199 -1.85 1.05 19.13
N PRO A 200 -2.68 0.06 19.50
CA PRO A 200 -2.93 -0.25 20.91
C PRO A 200 -1.66 -0.79 21.58
N LYS A 201 -1.20 -0.11 22.64
CA LYS A 201 0.00 -0.51 23.39
C LYS A 201 -0.04 -1.94 23.94
N TYR A 202 -1.24 -2.43 24.29
CA TYR A 202 -1.39 -3.80 24.78
C TYR A 202 -1.15 -4.86 23.70
N VAL A 203 -1.14 -4.50 22.41
CA VAL A 203 -0.73 -5.38 21.29
C VAL A 203 0.72 -5.09 20.91
N SER A 204 1.07 -3.83 20.64
CA SER A 204 2.43 -3.46 20.19
C SER A 204 3.52 -3.70 21.24
N SER A 205 3.15 -3.84 22.51
CA SER A 205 4.05 -4.22 23.61
C SER A 205 3.59 -5.52 24.28
N SER A 206 3.03 -6.43 23.49
CA SER A 206 2.65 -7.77 23.94
C SER A 206 3.83 -8.75 23.85
N ASN A 207 3.62 -9.98 24.35
CA ASN A 207 4.59 -11.04 24.16
C ASN A 207 4.48 -11.64 22.75
N TRP A 208 5.36 -11.18 21.86
CA TRP A 208 5.47 -11.66 20.47
C TRP A 208 6.18 -13.00 20.29
N GLU A 209 6.74 -13.59 21.36
CA GLU A 209 7.34 -14.95 21.34
C GLU A 209 6.27 -16.04 21.63
N LYS A 210 5.06 -15.63 22.04
CA LYS A 210 4.03 -16.58 22.45
C LYS A 210 3.42 -17.28 21.24
N TYR A 211 3.44 -18.61 21.26
CA TYR A 211 2.83 -19.44 20.22
C TYR A 211 1.47 -20.04 20.67
N PRO A 212 0.44 -20.03 19.80
CA PRO A 212 0.33 -19.22 18.58
C PRO A 212 0.15 -17.72 18.91
N LEU A 213 0.42 -16.85 17.93
CA LEU A 213 0.04 -15.43 18.03
C LEU A 213 -1.48 -15.30 18.09
N THR A 214 -1.97 -14.29 18.81
CA THR A 214 -3.39 -13.94 18.79
C THR A 214 -3.78 -13.30 17.46
N ILE A 215 -5.06 -13.39 17.09
CA ILE A 215 -5.58 -12.72 15.88
C ILE A 215 -5.26 -11.22 15.89
N ARG A 216 -5.35 -10.55 17.05
CA ARG A 216 -5.01 -9.12 17.18
C ARG A 216 -3.53 -8.85 16.85
N GLN A 217 -2.62 -9.71 17.30
CA GLN A 217 -1.20 -9.62 16.96
C GLN A 217 -0.96 -9.88 15.47
N ILE A 218 -1.60 -10.90 14.89
CA ILE A 218 -1.48 -11.22 13.45
C ILE A 218 -1.95 -10.04 12.60
N HIS A 219 -3.14 -9.49 12.87
CA HIS A 219 -3.68 -8.36 12.12
C HIS A 219 -2.84 -7.10 12.30
N TYR A 220 -2.40 -6.79 13.53
CA TYR A 220 -1.55 -5.64 13.79
C TYR A 220 -0.24 -5.72 12.97
N ALA A 221 0.43 -6.87 13.04
CA ALA A 221 1.71 -7.10 12.39
C ALA A 221 1.60 -7.03 10.86
N ALA A 222 0.59 -7.68 10.27
CA ALA A 222 0.33 -7.62 8.84
C ALA A 222 -0.02 -6.20 8.37
N LEU A 223 -0.86 -5.48 9.13
CA LEU A 223 -1.28 -4.13 8.78
C LEU A 223 -0.11 -3.14 8.79
N ASP A 224 0.83 -3.25 9.73
CA ASP A 224 1.99 -2.34 9.79
C ASP A 224 2.90 -2.50 8.56
N ALA A 225 3.19 -3.72 8.12
CA ALA A 225 3.94 -3.97 6.89
C ALA A 225 3.17 -3.48 5.64
N TRP A 226 1.88 -3.79 5.54
CA TRP A 226 1.05 -3.40 4.39
C TRP A 226 0.91 -1.89 4.26
N ILE A 227 0.63 -1.17 5.36
CA ILE A 227 0.51 0.29 5.32
C ILE A 227 1.86 0.93 4.95
N GLY A 228 2.98 0.37 5.44
CA GLY A 228 4.32 0.81 5.04
C GLY A 228 4.51 0.75 3.51
N PHE A 229 4.11 -0.36 2.91
CA PHE A 229 4.11 -0.55 1.46
C PHE A 229 3.18 0.44 0.73
N LYS A 230 1.94 0.63 1.21
CA LYS A 230 0.97 1.55 0.60
C LYS A 230 1.41 3.01 0.64
N VAL A 231 1.96 3.44 1.77
CA VAL A 231 2.54 4.78 1.92
C VAL A 231 3.66 5.01 0.90
N TYR A 232 4.55 4.04 0.72
CA TYR A 232 5.60 4.10 -0.30
C TYR A 232 5.06 4.17 -1.72
N GLN A 233 4.09 3.31 -2.09
CA GLN A 233 3.46 3.35 -3.41
C GLN A 233 2.86 4.73 -3.68
N HIS A 234 2.13 5.29 -2.72
CA HIS A 234 1.52 6.61 -2.84
C HIS A 234 2.59 7.69 -3.06
N MET A 235 3.68 7.69 -2.28
CA MET A 235 4.79 8.63 -2.46
C MET A 235 5.51 8.46 -3.82
N LYS A 236 5.70 7.21 -4.28
CA LYS A 236 6.29 6.91 -5.60
C LYS A 236 5.43 7.49 -6.73
N LEU A 237 4.11 7.40 -6.63
CA LEU A 237 3.17 7.97 -7.61
C LEU A 237 3.20 9.50 -7.62
N MET A 238 3.30 10.14 -6.46
CA MET A 238 3.39 11.60 -6.37
C MET A 238 4.72 12.17 -6.89
N GLY A 239 5.80 11.39 -6.83
CA GLY A 239 7.14 11.79 -7.26
C GLY A 239 7.46 11.60 -8.76
N GLY A 240 6.66 10.83 -9.51
CA GLY A 240 7.06 10.34 -10.84
C GLY A 240 8.28 9.40 -10.79
N PRO A 241 8.51 8.56 -11.80
CA PRO A 241 9.50 7.47 -11.75
C PRO A 241 10.98 7.89 -11.61
N ASP A 242 11.30 9.18 -11.50
CA ASP A 242 12.65 9.72 -11.68
C ASP A 242 13.27 10.36 -10.42
N GLN A 243 12.73 10.08 -9.22
CA GLN A 243 13.35 10.48 -7.96
C GLN A 243 13.25 9.40 -6.88
N THR A 244 14.03 8.34 -7.03
CA THR A 244 14.51 7.56 -5.88
C THR A 244 16.02 7.64 -5.84
N HIS A 245 16.54 8.68 -5.19
CA HIS A 245 17.82 8.53 -4.51
C HIS A 245 17.58 7.55 -3.35
N ILE A 246 17.70 6.26 -3.66
CA ILE A 246 17.84 5.18 -2.69
C ILE A 246 19.05 5.59 -1.86
N VAL A 247 18.82 5.87 -0.58
CA VAL A 247 19.93 5.88 0.37
C VAL A 247 20.31 4.41 0.51
N GLU A 248 21.22 3.94 -0.35
CA GLU A 248 21.89 2.66 -0.19
C GLU A 248 22.47 2.63 1.21
N THR A 249 21.76 1.96 2.11
CA THR A 249 22.19 1.78 3.48
C THR A 249 22.61 0.32 3.56
N GLU A 250 23.88 0.04 3.33
CA GLU A 250 24.46 -1.25 3.67
C GLU A 250 24.89 -1.23 5.14
N ILE A 251 24.53 -2.26 5.89
CA ILE A 251 25.01 -2.46 7.26
C ILE A 251 26.30 -3.27 7.16
N VAL A 252 27.44 -2.56 7.21
CA VAL A 252 28.78 -3.16 7.30
C VAL A 252 29.23 -3.00 8.75
N ASP A 253 29.58 -4.12 9.40
CA ASP A 253 30.15 -4.15 10.77
C ASP A 253 29.39 -3.34 11.83
N ASP A 254 28.06 -3.52 11.90
CA ASP A 254 27.14 -2.84 12.84
C ASP A 254 27.12 -1.29 12.77
N GLU A 255 27.81 -0.71 11.78
CA GLU A 255 27.78 0.72 11.48
C GLU A 255 27.00 1.00 10.19
N VAL A 256 26.21 2.08 10.21
CA VAL A 256 25.57 2.61 9.01
C VAL A 256 26.62 3.36 8.20
N VAL A 257 27.25 2.67 7.25
CA VAL A 257 28.18 3.32 6.31
C VAL A 257 27.35 4.15 5.31
N LYS A 258 27.29 5.46 5.53
CA LYS A 258 26.86 6.41 4.49
C LYS A 258 28.00 6.51 3.48
N LYS A 259 27.86 5.94 2.28
CA LYS A 259 28.81 6.26 1.20
C LYS A 259 28.81 7.78 0.97
N PRO A 260 29.98 8.44 0.84
CA PRO A 260 30.03 9.86 0.58
C PRO A 260 29.41 10.16 -0.80
N THR A 261 28.36 10.97 -0.82
CA THR A 261 27.73 11.49 -2.05
C THR A 261 28.60 12.58 -2.67
N GLY A 262 29.73 12.17 -3.27
CA GLY A 262 30.57 13.03 -4.13
C GLY A 262 30.12 13.08 -5.58
N GLY A 263 28.92 12.61 -5.90
CA GLY A 263 28.40 12.55 -7.27
C GLY A 263 27.94 13.91 -7.79
N ILE A 264 28.22 14.20 -9.06
CA ILE A 264 27.57 15.29 -9.79
C ILE A 264 26.10 14.90 -9.98
N VAL A 265 25.20 15.57 -9.27
CA VAL A 265 23.74 15.43 -9.40
C VAL A 265 23.21 16.50 -10.36
N ARG A 266 22.17 16.19 -11.13
CA ARG A 266 21.58 17.15 -12.07
C ARG A 266 20.25 17.65 -11.56
N CYS A 267 19.99 18.94 -11.76
CA CYS A 267 18.67 19.49 -11.47
C CYS A 267 17.63 18.93 -12.43
N HIS A 268 16.60 18.28 -11.92
CA HIS A 268 15.51 17.74 -12.75
C HIS A 268 14.66 18.83 -13.44
N VAL A 269 14.83 20.11 -13.09
CA VAL A 269 14.06 21.23 -13.67
C VAL A 269 14.80 21.85 -14.86
N CYS A 270 16.11 22.09 -14.73
CA CYS A 270 16.92 22.78 -15.77
C CYS A 270 18.19 22.02 -16.19
N ASN A 271 18.38 20.79 -15.72
CA ASN A 271 19.50 19.90 -16.01
C ASN A 271 20.89 20.41 -15.60
N LYS A 272 20.96 21.47 -14.78
CA LYS A 272 22.23 22.01 -14.27
C LYS A 272 22.95 20.97 -13.40
N LYS A 273 24.24 20.77 -13.65
CA LYS A 273 25.13 19.95 -12.83
C LYS A 273 25.42 20.64 -11.50
N CYS A 274 25.14 19.96 -10.40
CA CYS A 274 25.37 20.38 -9.01
C CYS A 274 26.32 19.38 -8.36
N LYS A 275 27.31 19.88 -7.62
CA LYS A 275 28.28 19.04 -6.91
C LYS A 275 27.69 18.60 -5.57
N GLY A 276 27.01 17.45 -5.56
CA GLY A 276 26.34 16.92 -4.36
C GLY A 276 24.93 17.49 -4.11
N GLN A 277 24.23 16.84 -3.19
CA GLN A 277 22.81 17.11 -2.88
C GLN A 277 22.58 18.49 -2.24
N ASP A 278 23.48 18.98 -1.39
CA ASP A 278 23.36 20.31 -0.78
C ASP A 278 23.41 21.43 -1.82
N ALA A 279 24.27 21.27 -2.83
CA ALA A 279 24.34 22.20 -3.96
C ALA A 279 23.08 22.14 -4.83
N LEU A 280 22.45 20.97 -4.97
CA LEU A 280 21.18 20.81 -5.67
C LEU A 280 20.00 21.40 -4.86
N ALA A 281 19.96 21.18 -3.54
CA ALA A 281 18.92 21.70 -2.65
C ALA A 281 18.95 23.24 -2.56
N ASN A 282 20.12 23.86 -2.67
CA ASN A 282 20.23 25.31 -2.80
C ASN A 282 19.89 25.80 -4.21
N HIS A 283 20.27 25.03 -5.23
CA HIS A 283 19.94 25.36 -6.61
C HIS A 283 18.44 25.28 -6.91
N ILE A 284 17.71 24.30 -6.37
CA ILE A 284 16.29 24.10 -6.71
C ILE A 284 15.39 25.26 -6.26
N LYS A 285 15.82 26.03 -5.25
CA LYS A 285 15.11 27.21 -4.72
C LYS A 285 14.99 28.34 -5.74
N ILE A 286 15.80 28.34 -6.81
CA ILE A 286 15.68 29.35 -7.88
C ILE A 286 14.49 29.05 -8.81
N HIS A 287 13.96 27.83 -8.78
CA HIS A 287 12.83 27.42 -9.62
C HIS A 287 11.52 27.79 -8.95
N THR A 288 10.54 28.21 -9.75
CA THR A 288 9.22 28.56 -9.21
C THR A 288 8.43 27.28 -8.91
N GLN A 289 7.99 27.10 -7.67
CA GLN A 289 7.16 25.96 -7.26
C GLN A 289 5.67 26.31 -7.32
N CYS A 290 4.87 25.44 -7.95
CA CYS A 290 3.41 25.52 -7.93
C CYS A 290 2.85 24.91 -6.64
N LYS A 291 1.65 25.34 -6.22
CA LYS A 291 0.94 24.78 -5.05
C LYS A 291 0.63 23.28 -5.15
N CYS A 292 0.68 22.69 -6.35
CA CYS A 292 0.58 21.24 -6.55
C CYS A 292 1.90 20.48 -6.35
N GLY A 293 2.99 21.17 -6.00
CA GLY A 293 4.32 20.57 -5.80
C GLY A 293 5.26 20.60 -7.01
N LYS A 294 4.78 20.85 -8.25
CA LYS A 294 5.64 20.90 -9.45
C LYS A 294 6.52 22.16 -9.52
N PHE A 295 7.79 21.99 -9.91
CA PHE A 295 8.77 23.07 -10.12
C PHE A 295 8.92 23.45 -11.60
N PHE A 296 9.19 24.72 -11.87
CA PHE A 296 9.32 25.30 -13.22
C PHE A 296 10.59 26.16 -13.32
N VAL A 297 11.28 26.08 -14.47
CA VAL A 297 12.53 26.83 -14.77
C VAL A 297 12.36 28.35 -14.59
N ALA A 298 11.14 28.84 -14.80
CA ALA A 298 10.75 30.23 -14.62
C ALA A 298 9.30 30.26 -14.10
N ASN A 299 8.49 31.22 -14.55
CA ASN A 299 7.08 31.31 -14.18
C ASN A 299 6.28 30.04 -14.51
N ILE A 300 5.33 29.70 -13.63
CA ILE A 300 4.40 28.56 -13.84
C ILE A 300 3.70 28.72 -15.19
N SER A 301 3.83 27.71 -16.06
CA SER A 301 3.34 27.78 -17.44
C SER A 301 1.82 27.97 -17.50
N LYS A 302 1.34 28.73 -18.49
CA LYS A 302 -0.12 28.94 -18.70
C LYS A 302 -0.86 27.62 -18.93
N SER A 303 -0.22 26.65 -19.60
CA SER A 303 -0.75 25.31 -19.81
C SER A 303 -0.92 24.55 -18.49
N HIS A 304 0.10 24.58 -17.61
CA HIS A 304 0.00 23.94 -16.30
C HIS A 304 -1.01 24.66 -15.40
N LYS A 305 -1.08 26.00 -15.40
CA LYS A 305 -2.08 26.74 -14.60
C LYS A 305 -3.53 26.34 -14.90
N LYS A 306 -3.82 25.89 -16.13
CA LYS A 306 -5.15 25.43 -16.58
C LYS A 306 -5.45 23.97 -16.22
N SER A 307 -4.42 23.12 -16.17
CA SER A 307 -4.52 21.66 -15.94
C SER A 307 -4.03 21.21 -14.55
N CYS A 308 -3.67 22.16 -13.68
CA CYS A 308 -3.07 21.88 -12.39
C CYS A 308 -4.06 21.14 -11.47
N PRO A 309 -3.72 19.96 -10.95
CA PRO A 309 -4.63 19.14 -10.14
C PRO A 309 -4.98 19.78 -8.80
N ALA A 310 -4.09 20.60 -8.22
CA ALA A 310 -4.38 21.40 -7.03
C ALA A 310 -5.33 22.60 -7.31
N ARG A 311 -5.60 22.91 -8.58
CA ARG A 311 -6.62 23.88 -9.01
C ARG A 311 -7.85 23.22 -9.62
N ASN A 312 -7.74 21.99 -10.12
CA ASN A 312 -8.80 21.30 -10.85
C ASN A 312 -8.75 19.78 -10.59
N PRO A 313 -9.12 19.32 -9.37
CA PRO A 313 -9.03 17.90 -8.98
C PRO A 313 -9.92 16.95 -9.82
N VAL A 314 -10.83 17.50 -10.64
CA VAL A 314 -11.87 16.76 -11.37
C VAL A 314 -11.44 16.32 -12.79
N MET A 315 -10.31 16.80 -13.32
CA MET A 315 -9.85 16.41 -14.68
C MET A 315 -9.53 14.91 -14.81
N ALA A 316 -9.30 14.20 -13.71
CA ALA A 316 -9.09 12.74 -13.68
C ALA A 316 -10.35 11.91 -14.01
N HIS A 317 -11.53 12.54 -14.11
CA HIS A 317 -12.83 11.86 -14.23
C HIS A 317 -13.59 12.21 -15.52
N THR A 318 -12.87 12.59 -16.58
CA THR A 318 -13.46 12.93 -17.88
C THR A 318 -13.20 11.83 -18.91
N GLN A 319 -14.19 11.52 -19.76
CA GLN A 319 -13.97 10.77 -21.00
C GLN A 319 -14.04 11.72 -22.18
N ALA A 320 -13.03 11.69 -23.03
CA ALA A 320 -13.03 12.42 -24.29
C ALA A 320 -13.99 11.72 -25.27
N ALA A 321 -15.10 12.37 -25.60
CA ALA A 321 -15.87 12.05 -26.79
C ALA A 321 -15.44 13.01 -27.91
N SER A 322 -15.40 12.52 -29.15
CA SER A 322 -14.85 13.19 -30.35
C SER A 322 -14.90 14.74 -30.34
N GLU A 323 -13.71 15.32 -30.46
CA GLU A 323 -13.28 16.70 -30.77
C GLU A 323 -13.91 17.96 -30.15
N SER A 324 -14.95 17.92 -29.32
CA SER A 324 -15.27 19.12 -28.50
C SER A 324 -16.18 18.91 -27.28
N THR A 325 -16.77 17.73 -27.11
CA THR A 325 -17.75 17.50 -26.03
C THR A 325 -17.20 16.58 -24.93
N VAL A 326 -17.39 16.99 -23.67
CA VAL A 326 -16.98 16.22 -22.48
C VAL A 326 -18.22 15.64 -21.81
N CYS A 327 -18.20 14.37 -21.41
CA CYS A 327 -19.37 13.72 -20.81
C CYS A 327 -19.23 13.58 -19.29
N CYS A 328 -20.33 13.80 -18.57
CA CYS A 328 -20.42 13.49 -17.14
C CYS A 328 -20.47 11.98 -16.93
N GLN A 329 -19.49 11.42 -16.21
CA GLN A 329 -19.46 9.98 -15.90
C GLN A 329 -20.57 9.53 -14.94
N GLY A 330 -21.18 10.46 -14.18
CA GLY A 330 -22.24 10.13 -13.21
C GLY A 330 -23.65 10.07 -13.80
N CYS A 331 -23.93 10.81 -14.87
CA CYS A 331 -25.28 10.86 -15.46
C CYS A 331 -25.30 10.83 -17.00
N GLY A 332 -24.14 10.79 -17.64
CA GLY A 332 -24.02 10.74 -19.10
C GLY A 332 -24.31 12.06 -19.81
N LYS A 333 -24.61 13.16 -19.09
CA LYS A 333 -24.87 14.46 -19.71
C LYS A 333 -23.66 14.92 -20.51
N LYS A 334 -23.89 15.25 -21.79
CA LYS A 334 -22.89 15.88 -22.66
C LYS A 334 -22.77 17.35 -22.30
N CYS A 335 -21.55 17.80 -22.07
CA CYS A 335 -21.20 19.18 -21.78
C CYS A 335 -20.30 19.70 -22.91
N SER A 336 -20.53 20.94 -23.31
CA SER A 336 -19.77 21.59 -24.38
C SER A 336 -18.31 21.86 -24.03
N ASN A 337 -17.96 21.85 -22.74
CA ASN A 337 -16.59 21.96 -22.24
C ASN A 337 -16.51 21.48 -20.78
N ALA A 338 -15.29 21.35 -20.26
CA ALA A 338 -15.04 20.91 -18.88
C ALA A 338 -15.60 21.87 -17.81
N THR A 339 -15.69 23.17 -18.10
CA THR A 339 -16.25 24.16 -17.15
C THR A 339 -17.74 23.93 -16.94
N ASN A 340 -18.51 23.76 -18.03
CA ASN A 340 -19.95 23.48 -17.96
C ASN A 340 -20.23 22.11 -17.32
N LEU A 341 -19.30 21.15 -17.45
CA LEU A 341 -19.36 19.88 -16.73
C LEU A 341 -19.20 20.07 -15.21
N MET A 342 -18.30 20.95 -14.77
CA MET A 342 -18.09 21.20 -13.35
C MET A 342 -19.27 21.91 -12.68
N GLU A 343 -19.87 22.89 -13.37
CA GLU A 343 -21.08 23.57 -12.90
C GLU A 343 -22.22 22.55 -12.76
N HIS A 344 -22.41 21.72 -13.78
CA HIS A 344 -23.39 20.63 -13.75
C HIS A 344 -23.16 19.64 -12.59
N ILE A 345 -21.92 19.19 -12.34
CA ILE A 345 -21.59 18.28 -11.23
C ILE A 345 -21.95 18.90 -9.87
N ARG A 346 -21.71 20.22 -9.71
CA ARG A 346 -21.98 20.95 -8.48
C ARG A 346 -23.48 21.20 -8.28
N GLU A 347 -24.17 21.66 -9.32
CA GLU A 347 -25.62 21.89 -9.31
C GLU A 347 -26.40 20.62 -8.99
N VAL A 348 -25.98 19.49 -9.56
CA VAL A 348 -26.65 18.19 -9.37
C VAL A 348 -26.07 17.41 -8.18
N GLY A 349 -25.03 17.94 -7.53
CA GLY A 349 -24.44 17.38 -6.31
C GLY A 349 -23.89 15.96 -6.48
N HIS A 350 -23.20 15.67 -7.59
CA HIS A 350 -22.61 14.33 -7.78
C HIS A 350 -21.49 14.04 -6.76
N VAL A 351 -21.40 12.79 -6.31
CA VAL A 351 -20.49 12.34 -5.23
C VAL A 351 -19.61 11.22 -5.76
N GLN A 352 -18.32 11.26 -5.43
CA GLN A 352 -17.38 10.19 -5.79
C GLN A 352 -17.47 9.03 -4.78
N CYS A 353 -17.61 7.80 -5.28
CA CYS A 353 -17.54 6.60 -4.45
C CYS A 353 -16.10 6.38 -3.96
N PRO A 354 -15.84 6.28 -2.65
CA PRO A 354 -14.49 6.04 -2.14
C PRO A 354 -13.99 4.62 -2.43
N PHE A 355 -14.88 3.67 -2.72
CA PHE A 355 -14.54 2.25 -2.91
C PHE A 355 -14.22 1.89 -4.36
N CYS A 356 -14.99 2.41 -5.33
CA CYS A 356 -14.81 2.10 -6.75
C CYS A 356 -14.37 3.31 -7.57
N THR A 357 -14.17 4.47 -6.94
CA THR A 357 -13.76 5.77 -7.54
C THR A 357 -14.72 6.36 -8.58
N ARG A 358 -15.87 5.70 -8.84
CA ARG A 358 -16.91 6.15 -9.78
C ARG A 358 -17.59 7.42 -9.27
N LEU A 359 -17.86 8.35 -10.18
CA LEU A 359 -18.68 9.54 -9.91
C LEU A 359 -20.18 9.17 -10.00
N LEU A 360 -20.95 9.47 -8.95
CA LEU A 360 -22.33 9.02 -8.77
C LEU A 360 -23.30 10.19 -8.69
N GLN A 361 -24.57 9.97 -9.05
CA GLN A 361 -25.62 10.97 -8.82
C GLN A 361 -25.90 11.13 -7.32
N GLY A 362 -25.79 12.35 -6.79
CA GLY A 362 -25.91 12.65 -5.35
C GLY A 362 -27.03 11.91 -4.63
N PRO A 363 -28.29 11.97 -5.09
CA PRO A 363 -29.42 11.30 -4.43
C PRO A 363 -29.33 9.76 -4.44
N LYS A 364 -28.62 9.17 -5.40
CA LYS A 364 -28.42 7.70 -5.54
C LYS A 364 -27.03 7.26 -5.06
N SER A 365 -26.21 8.19 -4.60
CA SER A 365 -24.82 7.92 -4.20
C SER A 365 -24.77 7.11 -2.92
N THR A 366 -25.62 7.40 -1.94
CA THR A 366 -25.68 6.66 -0.67
C THR A 366 -26.02 5.19 -0.89
N GLU A 367 -27.02 4.86 -1.72
CA GLU A 367 -27.37 3.46 -2.00
C GLU A 367 -26.25 2.74 -2.74
N HIS A 368 -25.62 3.36 -3.75
CA HIS A 368 -24.48 2.76 -4.45
C HIS A 368 -23.26 2.61 -3.54
N ILE A 369 -22.95 3.61 -2.72
CA ILE A 369 -21.83 3.56 -1.76
C ILE A 369 -22.10 2.47 -0.73
N MET A 370 -23.33 2.39 -0.21
CA MET A 370 -23.76 1.33 0.70
C MET A 370 -23.78 -0.02 0.02
N ARG A 371 -24.13 -0.13 -1.26
CA ARG A 371 -24.13 -1.37 -2.04
C ARG A 371 -22.73 -1.78 -2.48
N CYS A 372 -21.82 -0.87 -2.78
CA CYS A 372 -20.40 -1.18 -2.97
C CYS A 372 -19.81 -1.66 -1.64
N LYS A 373 -20.11 -0.97 -0.54
CA LYS A 373 -19.78 -1.42 0.82
C LYS A 373 -20.41 -2.78 1.13
N HIS A 374 -21.66 -3.04 0.73
CA HIS A 374 -22.36 -4.30 0.99
C HIS A 374 -21.91 -5.41 0.05
N ILE A 375 -21.61 -5.17 -1.23
CA ILE A 375 -21.01 -6.17 -2.14
C ILE A 375 -19.63 -6.58 -1.64
N ILE A 376 -18.84 -5.61 -1.14
CA ILE A 376 -17.56 -5.89 -0.47
C ILE A 376 -17.78 -6.66 0.84
N ASN A 377 -18.88 -6.40 1.58
CA ASN A 377 -19.21 -7.06 2.87
C ASN A 377 -20.05 -8.36 2.77
N ASP A 378 -20.75 -8.64 1.66
CA ASP A 378 -21.63 -9.80 1.43
C ASP A 378 -20.88 -10.93 0.71
N GLN A 379 -19.81 -10.59 -0.01
CA GLN A 379 -18.73 -11.54 -0.29
C GLN A 379 -18.12 -12.11 1.01
N TRP A 380 -18.43 -11.50 2.16
CA TRP A 380 -17.99 -11.87 3.51
C TRP A 380 -19.06 -12.57 4.38
N GLN A 381 -20.31 -12.74 3.93
CA GLN A 381 -21.34 -13.52 4.67
C GLN A 381 -21.65 -14.91 4.08
N ASN A 382 -21.23 -15.18 2.83
CA ASN A 382 -21.34 -16.50 2.20
C ASN A 382 -20.01 -17.28 2.14
N CYS A 383 -19.00 -16.89 2.95
CA CYS A 383 -17.77 -17.66 3.15
C CYS A 383 -17.56 -17.98 4.64
#